data_AF-A0A2E0WD03-F1
#
_entry.id   AF-A0A2E0WD03-F1
#
_cell.length_a   1.000
_cell.length_b   1.000
_cell.length_c   1.000
_cell.angle_alpha   90.00
_cell.angle_beta   90.00
_cell.angle_gamma   90.00
#
_symmetry.space_group_name_H-M   'P 1'
#
loop_
_entity.id
_entity.type
_entity.pdbx_description
1 polymer ?
#
loop_
_entity_poly.entity_id
_entity_poly.type
_entity_poly.pdbx_seq_one_letter_code
_entity_poly.pdbx_strand_id
1 'polypeptide(L)'
;MSTQDNNYSLGRATRTATALVMAVVLLGGAAIGRPAMAAESATAGDASTSYLVWQVIGWTIASIILIRMIVLGRRSRKLKKELGYPKGQRVRLWTLEFLEPPLELAILGVLLVHELTTDWQHVAVAILAIVPGILLGRYRAGQMFVAALPEHKAVVVTRTRGEIYALVGIILLKTLENVGENVAFPNWLTLILTAGLIIILVDSTTRVATLYQRYRQSTSEQSTNAELQH
;
A
#
# COMPACT_ATOMS: atom_id res chain seq x y z
N MET A 1 -18.09 28.85 -10.84
CA MET A 1 -17.42 27.63 -11.32
C MET A 1 -17.90 26.46 -10.48
N SER A 2 -18.65 25.53 -11.07
CA SER A 2 -19.42 24.53 -10.31
C SER A 2 -18.52 23.44 -9.72
N THR A 3 -18.77 23.05 -8.47
CA THR A 3 -18.10 21.95 -7.77
C THR A 3 -18.37 20.57 -8.41
N GLN A 4 -19.21 20.54 -9.46
CA GLN A 4 -19.68 19.35 -10.14
C GLN A 4 -18.68 18.88 -11.22
N ASP A 5 -17.98 19.81 -11.88
CA ASP A 5 -17.04 19.49 -12.97
C ASP A 5 -15.72 18.88 -12.47
N ASN A 6 -15.29 19.23 -11.26
CA ASN A 6 -14.12 18.61 -10.62
C ASN A 6 -14.33 17.12 -10.31
N ASN A 7 -15.57 16.64 -10.14
CA ASN A 7 -15.80 15.26 -9.70
C ASN A 7 -15.73 14.22 -10.84
N TYR A 8 -15.94 14.63 -12.09
CA TYR A 8 -15.78 13.76 -13.26
C TYR A 8 -14.30 13.49 -13.59
N SER A 9 -13.43 14.48 -13.41
CA SER A 9 -11.98 14.29 -13.58
C SER A 9 -11.40 13.37 -12.50
N LEU A 10 -11.94 13.40 -11.28
CA LEU A 10 -11.50 12.57 -10.15
C LEU A 10 -11.83 11.07 -10.30
N GLY A 11 -12.98 10.73 -10.91
CA GLY A 11 -13.32 9.34 -11.24
C GLY A 11 -12.38 8.76 -12.30
N ARG A 12 -11.97 9.59 -13.27
CA ARG A 12 -11.01 9.23 -14.33
C ARG A 12 -9.59 9.13 -13.77
N ALA A 13 -9.15 10.07 -12.93
CA ALA A 13 -7.84 10.07 -12.27
C ALA A 13 -7.61 8.87 -11.35
N THR A 14 -8.65 8.42 -10.63
CA THR A 14 -8.53 7.23 -9.77
C THR A 14 -8.46 5.96 -10.61
N ARG A 15 -9.19 5.88 -11.73
CA ARG A 15 -9.12 4.76 -12.67
C ARG A 15 -7.80 4.72 -13.44
N THR A 16 -7.28 5.88 -13.85
CA THR A 16 -5.96 5.97 -14.49
C THR A 16 -4.85 5.65 -13.49
N ALA A 17 -4.91 6.09 -12.24
CA ALA A 17 -3.92 5.70 -11.23
C ALA A 17 -3.95 4.20 -10.93
N THR A 18 -5.13 3.57 -10.80
CA THR A 18 -5.22 2.11 -10.66
C THR A 18 -4.72 1.39 -11.92
N ALA A 19 -5.02 1.91 -13.11
CA ALA A 19 -4.52 1.35 -14.37
C ALA A 19 -3.00 1.54 -14.52
N LEU A 20 -2.43 2.62 -13.99
CA LEU A 20 -1.01 2.95 -14.07
C LEU A 20 -0.22 2.15 -13.04
N VAL A 21 -0.75 1.93 -11.82
CA VAL A 21 -0.20 0.95 -10.86
C VAL A 21 -0.28 -0.46 -11.44
N MET A 22 -1.40 -0.84 -12.07
CA MET A 22 -1.51 -2.13 -12.77
C MET A 22 -0.51 -2.22 -13.93
N ALA A 23 -0.32 -1.16 -14.72
CA ALA A 23 0.63 -1.14 -15.81
C ALA A 23 2.08 -1.20 -15.31
N VAL A 24 2.43 -0.52 -14.23
CA VAL A 24 3.78 -0.58 -13.63
C VAL A 24 4.03 -1.93 -12.96
N VAL A 25 3.02 -2.53 -12.35
CA VAL A 25 3.10 -3.90 -11.81
C VAL A 25 3.25 -4.91 -12.95
N LEU A 26 2.53 -4.74 -14.06
CA LEU A 26 2.61 -5.63 -15.23
C LEU A 26 3.87 -5.41 -16.09
N LEU A 27 4.39 -4.19 -16.16
CA LEU A 27 5.56 -3.83 -16.99
C LEU A 27 6.88 -3.87 -16.19
N GLY A 28 6.86 -3.48 -14.91
CA GLY A 28 8.02 -3.55 -14.02
C GLY A 28 8.45 -4.99 -13.72
N GLY A 29 7.51 -5.93 -13.74
CA GLY A 29 7.83 -7.36 -13.60
C GLY A 29 8.69 -7.94 -14.71
N ALA A 30 8.67 -7.35 -15.91
CA ALA A 30 9.51 -7.79 -17.03
C ALA A 30 10.95 -7.24 -16.95
N ALA A 31 11.18 -6.17 -16.17
CA ALA A 31 12.47 -5.46 -16.13
C ALA A 31 13.28 -5.69 -14.82
N ILE A 32 12.63 -6.08 -13.72
CA ILE A 32 13.27 -6.15 -12.38
C ILE A 32 14.09 -7.45 -12.16
N GLY A 33 14.24 -8.31 -13.17
CA GLY A 33 14.72 -9.68 -13.00
C GLY A 33 16.05 -10.08 -13.65
N ARG A 34 16.94 -9.14 -13.99
CA ARG A 34 18.30 -9.51 -14.44
C ARG A 34 19.34 -9.16 -13.38
N PRO A 35 19.74 -10.09 -12.49
CA PRO A 35 20.94 -9.90 -11.70
C PRO A 35 22.14 -9.82 -12.65
N ALA A 36 22.82 -8.68 -12.63
CA ALA A 36 24.09 -8.49 -13.32
C ALA A 36 25.20 -9.16 -12.50
N MET A 37 25.82 -10.19 -13.09
CA MET A 37 27.14 -10.79 -12.74
C MET A 37 27.20 -11.58 -11.41
N ALA A 38 27.90 -12.71 -11.24
CA ALA A 38 28.70 -13.56 -12.11
C ALA A 38 28.93 -14.94 -11.42
N ALA A 39 29.08 -15.96 -12.27
CA ALA A 39 29.97 -17.12 -12.16
C ALA A 39 30.25 -17.77 -10.78
N GLU A 40 29.65 -18.94 -10.56
CA GLU A 40 30.43 -20.14 -10.21
C GLU A 40 29.74 -21.38 -10.77
N SER A 41 30.53 -22.31 -11.30
CA SER A 41 30.13 -23.46 -12.09
C SER A 41 29.37 -24.52 -11.30
N ALA A 42 28.06 -24.32 -11.11
CA ALA A 42 27.13 -25.37 -10.72
C ALA A 42 25.85 -25.27 -11.56
N THR A 43 25.62 -26.27 -12.42
CA THR A 43 24.32 -26.64 -13.01
C THR A 43 23.39 -25.47 -13.37
N ALA A 44 23.70 -24.76 -14.45
CA ALA A 44 22.94 -23.60 -14.96
C ALA A 44 21.44 -23.87 -15.27
N GLY A 45 21.02 -25.15 -15.35
CA GLY A 45 19.62 -25.55 -15.55
C GLY A 45 18.73 -25.46 -14.31
N ASP A 46 19.27 -25.62 -13.09
CA ASP A 46 18.47 -25.71 -11.86
C ASP A 46 18.27 -24.34 -11.19
N ALA A 47 19.25 -23.45 -11.29
CA ALA A 47 19.13 -22.10 -10.73
C ALA A 47 18.11 -21.23 -11.49
N SER A 48 18.07 -21.34 -12.82
CA SER A 48 17.15 -20.56 -13.66
C SER A 48 15.69 -21.00 -13.49
N THR A 49 15.44 -22.30 -13.34
CA THR A 49 14.10 -22.85 -13.08
C THR A 49 13.59 -22.49 -11.69
N SER A 50 14.45 -22.53 -10.66
CA SER A 50 14.05 -22.14 -9.29
C SER A 50 13.58 -20.68 -9.19
N TYR A 51 14.28 -19.75 -9.86
CA TYR A 51 13.92 -18.33 -9.87
C TYR A 51 12.58 -18.07 -10.56
N LEU A 52 12.35 -18.71 -11.72
CA LEU A 52 11.07 -18.61 -12.43
C LEU A 52 9.91 -19.13 -11.59
N VAL A 53 10.10 -20.23 -10.85
CA VAL A 53 9.09 -20.78 -9.95
C VAL A 53 8.74 -19.77 -8.84
N TRP A 54 9.74 -19.19 -8.17
CA TRP A 54 9.51 -18.18 -7.13
C TRP A 54 8.81 -16.92 -7.66
N GLN A 55 9.17 -16.46 -8.86
CA GLN A 55 8.48 -15.35 -9.50
C GLN A 55 7.01 -15.69 -9.77
N VAL A 56 6.74 -16.84 -10.40
CA VAL A 56 5.36 -17.26 -10.71
C VAL A 56 4.53 -17.38 -9.43
N ILE A 57 5.08 -17.94 -8.35
CA ILE A 57 4.41 -18.01 -7.05
C ILE A 57 4.11 -16.61 -6.51
N GLY A 58 5.10 -15.72 -6.49
CA GLY A 58 4.94 -14.34 -6.02
C GLY A 58 3.85 -13.59 -6.79
N TRP A 59 3.90 -13.67 -8.13
CA TRP A 59 2.89 -13.08 -9.03
C TRP A 59 1.49 -13.65 -8.81
N THR A 60 1.40 -14.96 -8.60
CA THR A 60 0.12 -15.63 -8.34
C THR A 60 -0.49 -15.13 -7.03
N ILE A 61 0.31 -15.06 -5.96
CA ILE A 61 -0.14 -14.56 -4.65
C ILE A 61 -0.58 -13.10 -4.75
N ALA A 62 0.23 -12.24 -5.37
CA ALA A 62 -0.10 -10.82 -5.56
C ALA A 62 -1.41 -10.65 -6.36
N SER A 63 -1.60 -11.46 -7.40
CA SER A 63 -2.82 -11.44 -8.21
C SER A 63 -4.06 -11.87 -7.41
N ILE A 64 -3.94 -12.91 -6.57
CA ILE A 64 -5.04 -13.35 -5.69
C ILE A 64 -5.41 -12.25 -4.70
N ILE A 65 -4.43 -11.62 -4.07
CA ILE A 65 -4.63 -10.49 -3.14
C ILE A 65 -5.34 -9.35 -3.86
N LEU A 66 -4.88 -8.97 -5.06
CA LEU A 66 -5.48 -7.91 -5.85
C LEU A 66 -6.94 -8.21 -6.22
N ILE A 67 -7.24 -9.42 -6.71
CA ILE A 67 -8.61 -9.83 -7.04
C ILE A 67 -9.51 -9.75 -5.80
N ARG A 68 -9.02 -10.23 -4.65
CA ARG A 68 -9.74 -10.12 -3.37
C ARG A 68 -10.03 -8.68 -3.00
N MET A 69 -9.05 -7.77 -3.13
CA MET A 69 -9.24 -6.34 -2.87
C MET A 69 -10.28 -5.71 -3.80
N ILE A 70 -10.29 -6.07 -5.09
CA ILE A 70 -11.29 -5.57 -6.04
C ILE A 70 -12.70 -6.01 -5.62
N VAL A 71 -12.87 -7.29 -5.27
CA VAL A 71 -14.16 -7.84 -4.83
C VAL A 71 -14.63 -7.17 -3.54
N LEU A 72 -13.77 -7.06 -2.54
CA LEU A 72 -14.08 -6.39 -1.27
C LEU A 72 -14.36 -4.90 -1.48
N GLY A 73 -13.63 -4.23 -2.36
CA GLY A 73 -13.87 -2.84 -2.73
C GLY A 73 -15.24 -2.63 -3.38
N ARG A 74 -15.70 -3.58 -4.21
CA ARG A 74 -17.07 -3.56 -4.76
C ARG A 74 -18.12 -3.73 -3.66
N ARG A 75 -17.91 -4.68 -2.73
CA ARG A 75 -18.81 -4.90 -1.58
C ARG A 75 -18.91 -3.67 -0.69
N SER A 76 -17.77 -3.07 -0.34
CA SER A 76 -17.68 -1.83 0.44
C SER A 76 -18.46 -0.67 -0.20
N ARG A 77 -18.39 -0.51 -1.53
CA ARG A 77 -19.18 0.50 -2.25
C ARG A 77 -20.67 0.20 -2.25
N LYS A 78 -21.07 -1.07 -2.33
CA LYS A 78 -22.48 -1.47 -2.25
C LYS A 78 -23.03 -1.18 -0.86
N LEU A 79 -22.30 -1.60 0.18
CA LEU A 79 -22.66 -1.35 1.58
C LEU A 79 -22.79 0.15 1.89
N LYS A 80 -21.87 0.98 1.37
CA LYS A 80 -21.99 2.44 1.47
C LYS A 80 -23.34 2.95 0.93
N LYS A 81 -23.78 2.43 -0.23
CA LYS A 81 -25.03 2.86 -0.87
C LYS A 81 -26.25 2.40 -0.06
N GLU A 82 -26.21 1.17 0.44
CA GLU A 82 -27.27 0.60 1.28
C GLU A 82 -27.47 1.39 2.58
N LEU A 83 -26.38 1.84 3.20
CA LEU A 83 -26.40 2.61 4.45
C LEU A 83 -26.58 4.13 4.28
N GLY A 84 -26.69 4.65 3.05
CA GLY A 84 -26.99 6.07 2.81
C GLY A 84 -25.90 7.08 3.22
N TYR A 85 -24.64 6.66 3.45
CA TYR A 85 -23.59 7.57 3.93
C TYR A 85 -23.28 8.73 2.97
N PRO A 86 -22.98 9.95 3.50
CA PRO A 86 -22.80 11.15 2.70
C PRO A 86 -21.58 11.09 1.75
N LYS A 87 -21.56 12.03 0.79
CA LYS A 87 -20.42 12.22 -0.11
C LYS A 87 -19.22 12.73 0.71
N GLY A 88 -18.08 12.06 0.61
CA GLY A 88 -16.86 12.37 1.39
C GLY A 88 -16.46 11.30 2.39
N GLN A 89 -17.42 10.52 2.89
CA GLN A 89 -17.19 9.34 3.72
C GLN A 89 -17.18 8.07 2.88
N ARG A 90 -16.46 7.05 3.34
CA ARG A 90 -16.36 5.73 2.71
C ARG A 90 -16.53 4.67 3.79
N VAL A 91 -17.36 3.67 3.50
CA VAL A 91 -17.44 2.47 4.33
C VAL A 91 -16.38 1.51 3.82
N ARG A 92 -15.31 1.26 4.56
CA ARG A 92 -14.27 0.27 4.22
C ARG A 92 -14.47 -0.98 5.09
N LEU A 93 -14.39 -2.15 4.46
CA LEU A 93 -14.42 -3.43 5.16
C LEU A 93 -13.07 -3.67 5.83
N TRP A 94 -13.06 -4.27 7.03
CA TRP A 94 -11.80 -4.60 7.73
C TRP A 94 -10.88 -5.46 6.89
N THR A 95 -11.43 -6.47 6.24
CA THR A 95 -10.66 -7.36 5.37
C THR A 95 -9.96 -6.59 4.26
N LEU A 96 -10.56 -5.52 3.74
CA LEU A 96 -9.92 -4.70 2.71
C LEU A 96 -8.75 -3.89 3.28
N GLU A 97 -8.91 -3.33 4.48
CA GLU A 97 -7.88 -2.52 5.16
C GLU A 97 -6.68 -3.40 5.56
N PHE A 98 -6.92 -4.61 6.07
CA PHE A 98 -5.86 -5.56 6.45
C PHE A 98 -5.08 -6.12 5.27
N LEU A 99 -5.65 -6.12 4.05
CA LEU A 99 -4.94 -6.58 2.85
C LEU A 99 -3.98 -5.53 2.30
N GLU A 100 -4.06 -4.27 2.74
CA GLU A 100 -3.28 -3.16 2.20
C GLU A 100 -1.77 -3.27 2.57
N PRO A 101 -1.38 -3.46 3.85
CA PRO A 101 0.05 -3.60 4.19
C PRO A 101 0.73 -4.83 3.56
N PRO A 102 0.12 -6.03 3.52
CA PRO A 102 0.70 -7.18 2.82
C PRO A 102 0.88 -6.94 1.31
N LEU A 103 -0.04 -6.22 0.67
CA LEU A 103 0.10 -5.87 -0.75
C LEU A 103 1.26 -4.88 -0.95
N GLU A 104 1.33 -3.84 -0.12
CA GLU A 104 2.44 -2.88 -0.17
C GLU A 104 3.78 -3.56 0.10
N LEU A 105 3.84 -4.48 1.06
CA LEU A 105 5.03 -5.29 1.31
C LEU A 105 5.39 -6.15 0.10
N ALA A 106 4.42 -6.77 -0.57
CA ALA A 106 4.70 -7.58 -1.75
C ALA A 106 5.25 -6.74 -2.92
N ILE A 107 4.76 -5.51 -3.11
CA ILE A 107 5.18 -4.62 -4.20
C ILE A 107 6.49 -3.92 -3.85
N LEU A 108 6.57 -3.30 -2.68
CA LEU A 108 7.70 -2.47 -2.26
C LEU A 108 8.83 -3.30 -1.65
N GLY A 109 8.51 -4.47 -1.07
CA GLY A 109 9.49 -5.34 -0.43
C GLY A 109 10.57 -5.82 -1.39
N VAL A 110 10.22 -6.12 -2.65
CA VAL A 110 11.21 -6.48 -3.67
C VAL A 110 12.18 -5.32 -3.94
N LEU A 111 11.66 -4.09 -3.98
CA LEU A 111 12.47 -2.88 -4.19
C LEU A 111 13.36 -2.62 -2.96
N LEU A 112 12.81 -2.80 -1.75
CA LEU A 112 13.51 -2.60 -0.49
C LEU A 112 14.62 -3.62 -0.25
N VAL A 113 14.42 -4.89 -0.62
CA VAL A 113 15.46 -5.92 -0.44
C VAL A 113 16.73 -5.52 -1.18
N HIS A 114 16.60 -5.06 -2.42
CA HIS A 114 17.75 -4.61 -3.20
C HIS A 114 18.52 -3.47 -2.50
N GLU A 115 17.80 -2.43 -2.07
CA GLU A 115 18.36 -1.28 -1.34
C GLU A 115 19.05 -1.70 -0.03
N LEU A 116 18.37 -2.52 0.79
CA LEU A 116 18.85 -2.93 2.11
C LEU A 116 20.07 -3.85 2.04
N THR A 117 20.27 -4.56 0.93
CA THR A 117 21.46 -5.40 0.71
C THR A 117 22.64 -4.66 0.08
N THR A 118 22.45 -3.42 -0.37
CA THR A 118 23.49 -2.67 -1.09
C THR A 118 24.54 -2.08 -0.14
N ASP A 119 24.11 -1.36 0.90
CA ASP A 119 25.03 -0.73 1.86
C ASP A 119 24.38 -0.63 3.26
N TRP A 120 25.20 -0.58 4.31
CA TRP A 120 24.74 -0.43 5.70
C TRP A 120 24.05 0.91 5.94
N GLN A 121 24.37 1.94 5.13
CA GLN A 121 23.74 3.26 5.21
C GLN A 121 22.22 3.17 4.94
N HIS A 122 21.80 2.35 3.98
CA HIS A 122 20.39 2.11 3.67
C HIS A 122 19.65 1.46 4.84
N VAL A 123 20.32 0.53 5.54
CA VAL A 123 19.77 -0.09 6.75
C VAL A 123 19.60 0.95 7.87
N ALA A 124 20.60 1.79 8.10
CA ALA A 124 20.54 2.85 9.11
C ALA A 124 19.39 3.83 8.81
N VAL A 125 19.27 4.28 7.56
CA VAL A 125 18.18 5.17 7.12
C VAL A 125 16.83 4.47 7.22
N ALA A 126 16.73 3.19 6.88
CA ALA A 126 15.49 2.42 7.04
C ALA A 126 15.04 2.38 8.51
N ILE A 127 15.95 2.15 9.45
CA ILE A 127 15.62 2.16 10.89
C ILE A 127 15.14 3.55 11.32
N LEU A 128 15.84 4.61 10.91
CA LEU A 128 15.45 5.99 11.24
C LEU A 128 14.08 6.37 10.65
N ALA A 129 13.74 5.85 9.47
CA ALA A 129 12.49 6.09 8.76
C ALA A 129 11.26 5.45 9.45
N ILE A 130 11.45 4.49 10.35
CA ILE A 130 10.35 3.86 11.10
C ILE A 130 9.60 4.88 11.95
N VAL A 131 10.31 5.76 12.66
CA VAL A 131 9.72 6.75 13.57
C VAL A 131 8.75 7.71 12.84
N PRO A 132 9.14 8.42 11.78
CA PRO A 132 8.21 9.28 11.05
C PRO A 132 7.09 8.47 10.39
N GLY A 133 7.34 7.23 9.94
CA GLY A 133 6.29 6.33 9.44
C GLY A 133 5.22 6.02 10.49
N ILE A 134 5.61 5.71 11.72
CA ILE A 134 4.67 5.46 12.84
C ILE A 134 3.86 6.73 13.14
N LEU A 135 4.52 7.88 13.25
CA LEU A 135 3.86 9.14 13.56
C LEU A 135 2.84 9.53 12.49
N LEU A 136 3.21 9.41 11.21
CA LEU A 136 2.32 9.63 10.08
C LEU A 136 1.13 8.66 10.10
N GLY A 137 1.37 7.36 10.31
CA GLY A 137 0.32 6.35 10.35
C GLY A 137 -0.72 6.62 11.44
N ARG A 138 -0.25 6.98 12.65
CA ARG A 138 -1.14 7.35 13.77
C ARG A 138 -1.91 8.63 13.49
N TYR A 139 -1.23 9.67 13.00
CA TYR A 139 -1.86 10.95 12.67
C TYR A 139 -2.95 10.78 11.62
N ARG A 140 -2.65 10.07 10.53
CA ARG A 140 -3.59 9.84 9.42
C ARG A 140 -4.75 8.95 9.84
N ALA A 141 -4.52 7.88 10.60
CA ALA A 141 -5.59 7.07 11.15
C ALA A 141 -6.56 7.90 12.00
N GLY A 142 -6.02 8.83 12.79
CA GLY A 142 -6.81 9.74 13.61
C GLY A 142 -7.72 10.67 12.82
N GLN A 143 -7.22 11.20 11.70
CA GLN A 143 -7.98 12.09 10.81
C GLN A 143 -8.99 11.33 9.93
N MET A 144 -8.69 10.07 9.59
CA MET A 144 -9.54 9.26 8.73
C MET A 144 -10.72 8.64 9.46
N PHE A 145 -10.55 8.20 10.71
CA PHE A 145 -11.60 7.49 11.44
C PHE A 145 -12.81 8.39 11.72
N VAL A 146 -14.00 7.95 11.29
CA VAL A 146 -15.27 8.62 11.59
C VAL A 146 -16.08 7.81 12.58
N ALA A 147 -16.35 6.54 12.27
CA ALA A 147 -17.20 5.67 13.08
C ALA A 147 -16.91 4.20 12.83
N ALA A 148 -17.14 3.36 13.83
CA ALA A 148 -17.13 1.91 13.70
C ALA A 148 -18.51 1.39 13.28
N LEU A 149 -18.55 0.38 12.40
CA LEU A 149 -19.75 -0.35 11.97
C LEU A 149 -19.56 -1.84 12.28
N PRO A 150 -19.71 -2.25 13.56
CA PRO A 150 -19.38 -3.61 13.98
C PRO A 150 -20.28 -4.67 13.33
N GLU A 151 -21.56 -4.37 13.12
CA GLU A 151 -22.54 -5.24 12.47
C GLU A 151 -22.11 -5.71 11.08
N HIS A 152 -21.38 -4.87 10.35
CA HIS A 152 -20.93 -5.14 9.00
C HIS A 152 -19.42 -5.42 8.89
N LYS A 153 -18.73 -5.54 10.04
CA LYS A 153 -17.26 -5.66 10.09
C LYS A 153 -16.58 -4.58 9.23
N ALA A 154 -17.02 -3.34 9.41
CA ALA A 154 -16.59 -2.21 8.62
C ALA A 154 -16.25 -1.00 9.48
N VAL A 155 -15.59 -0.03 8.86
CA VAL A 155 -15.23 1.26 9.43
C VAL A 155 -15.58 2.36 8.44
N VAL A 156 -16.13 3.45 8.94
CA VAL A 156 -16.38 4.66 8.16
C VAL A 156 -15.12 5.52 8.23
N VAL A 157 -14.56 5.80 7.06
CA VAL A 157 -13.37 6.64 6.91
C VAL A 157 -13.65 7.86 6.04
N THR A 158 -13.03 9.01 6.37
CA THR A 158 -12.99 10.17 5.48
C THR A 158 -11.92 10.01 4.40
N ARG A 159 -12.08 10.73 3.30
CA ARG A 159 -11.11 10.69 2.19
C ARG A 159 -9.89 11.54 2.53
N THR A 160 -8.73 10.91 2.71
CA THR A 160 -7.44 11.61 2.61
C THR A 160 -6.86 11.41 1.21
N ARG A 161 -6.37 12.49 0.58
CA ARG A 161 -5.84 12.46 -0.80
C ARG A 161 -4.33 12.16 -0.85
N GLY A 162 -3.62 12.32 0.26
CA GLY A 162 -2.15 12.28 0.30
C GLY A 162 -1.54 10.93 -0.10
N GLU A 163 -2.23 9.83 0.15
CA GLU A 163 -1.72 8.48 -0.10
C GLU A 163 -1.39 8.20 -1.56
N ILE A 164 -2.30 8.57 -2.45
CA ILE A 164 -2.16 8.28 -3.88
C ILE A 164 -0.99 9.07 -4.45
N TYR A 165 -0.81 10.33 -4.00
CA TYR A 165 0.28 11.17 -4.49
C TYR A 165 1.64 10.70 -3.99
N ALA A 166 1.76 10.28 -2.72
CA ALA A 166 3.00 9.76 -2.17
C ALA A 166 3.41 8.45 -2.86
N LEU A 167 2.46 7.53 -3.03
CA LEU A 167 2.69 6.21 -3.60
C LEU A 167 3.02 6.30 -5.10
N VAL A 168 2.29 7.14 -5.86
CA VAL A 168 2.62 7.41 -7.27
C VAL A 168 3.98 8.09 -7.41
N GLY A 169 4.29 9.09 -6.56
CA GLY A 169 5.58 9.79 -6.60
C GLY A 169 6.76 8.85 -6.38
N ILE A 170 6.67 7.98 -5.37
CA ILE A 170 7.75 7.03 -5.04
C ILE A 170 7.91 5.95 -6.10
N ILE A 171 6.80 5.40 -6.61
CA ILE A 171 6.86 4.45 -7.73
C ILE A 171 7.52 5.11 -8.95
N LEU A 172 7.12 6.34 -9.30
CA LEU A 172 7.60 7.02 -10.48
C LEU A 172 9.10 7.34 -10.38
N LEU A 173 9.56 7.81 -9.22
CA LEU A 173 10.98 8.01 -8.96
C LEU A 173 11.78 6.70 -9.04
N LYS A 174 11.25 5.60 -8.49
CA LYS A 174 11.93 4.30 -8.54
C LYS A 174 11.96 3.70 -9.95
N THR A 175 10.92 3.92 -10.75
CA THR A 175 10.94 3.53 -12.17
C THR A 175 11.94 4.35 -12.97
N LEU A 176 12.12 5.64 -12.66
CA LEU A 176 13.13 6.48 -13.32
C LEU A 176 14.55 6.04 -12.96
N GLU A 177 14.77 5.62 -11.72
CA GLU A 177 16.03 5.02 -11.29
C GLU A 177 16.36 3.75 -12.08
N ASN A 178 15.39 2.84 -12.22
CA ASN A 178 15.60 1.58 -12.92
C ASN A 178 15.74 1.73 -14.45
N VAL A 179 15.17 2.77 -15.05
CA VAL A 179 15.21 3.02 -16.52
C VAL A 179 16.43 3.86 -16.92
N GLY A 180 17.05 4.56 -15.97
CA GLY A 180 18.20 5.41 -16.20
C GLY A 180 19.51 4.64 -16.39
N GLU A 181 19.64 3.81 -17.43
CA GLU A 181 20.89 3.07 -17.73
C GLU A 181 22.12 3.98 -17.96
N ASN A 182 21.94 5.30 -18.09
CA ASN A 182 23.02 6.27 -18.35
C ASN A 182 23.10 7.43 -17.34
N VAL A 183 22.34 7.41 -16.24
CA VAL A 183 22.36 8.48 -15.23
C VAL A 183 22.70 7.88 -13.88
N ALA A 184 23.91 8.15 -13.38
CA ALA A 184 24.30 7.74 -12.03
C ALA A 184 23.36 8.41 -11.02
N PHE A 185 22.48 7.62 -10.40
CA PHE A 185 21.62 8.11 -9.33
C PHE A 185 22.50 8.46 -8.11
N PRO A 186 22.43 9.69 -7.58
CA PRO A 186 23.24 10.07 -6.42
C PRO A 186 22.89 9.22 -5.19
N ASN A 187 23.89 8.80 -4.41
CA ASN A 187 23.67 7.96 -3.21
C ASN A 187 22.69 8.61 -2.21
N TRP A 188 22.72 9.93 -2.03
CA TRP A 188 21.77 10.59 -1.13
C TRP A 188 20.30 10.44 -1.59
N LEU A 189 20.06 10.28 -2.89
CA LEU A 189 18.73 10.11 -3.45
C LEU A 189 18.22 8.68 -3.25
N THR A 190 19.06 7.66 -3.40
CA THR A 190 18.71 6.26 -3.11
C THR A 190 18.41 6.04 -1.62
N LEU A 191 19.14 6.74 -0.74
CA LEU A 191 18.81 6.79 0.69
C LEU A 191 17.45 7.44 0.96
N ILE A 192 17.11 8.55 0.30
CA ILE A 192 15.77 9.18 0.41
C ILE A 192 14.68 8.23 -0.11
N LEU A 193 14.92 7.51 -1.20
CA LEU A 193 13.98 6.53 -1.72
C LEU A 193 13.76 5.40 -0.72
N THR A 194 14.83 4.88 -0.13
CA THR A 194 14.76 3.86 0.93
C THR A 194 13.94 4.37 2.12
N ALA A 195 14.22 5.59 2.59
CA ALA A 195 13.44 6.20 3.67
C ALA A 195 11.95 6.32 3.30
N GLY A 196 11.65 6.79 2.09
CA GLY A 196 10.28 6.94 1.59
C GLY A 196 9.53 5.61 1.50
N LEU A 197 10.19 4.56 0.99
CA LEU A 197 9.62 3.21 0.90
C LEU A 197 9.29 2.64 2.28
N ILE A 198 10.21 2.77 3.25
CA ILE A 198 9.97 2.34 4.63
C ILE A 198 8.86 3.16 5.28
N ILE A 199 8.85 4.48 5.11
CA ILE A 199 7.79 5.35 5.66
C ILE A 199 6.42 4.90 5.15
N ILE A 200 6.26 4.60 3.85
CA ILE A 200 5.00 4.10 3.31
C ILE A 200 4.59 2.80 4.00
N LEU A 201 5.49 1.82 4.04
CA LEU A 201 5.20 0.50 4.59
C LEU A 201 4.80 0.57 6.08
N VAL A 202 5.51 1.39 6.85
CA VAL A 202 5.26 1.59 8.27
C VAL A 202 4.01 2.44 8.50
N ASP A 203 3.75 3.48 7.70
CA ASP A 203 2.51 4.28 7.71
C ASP A 203 1.30 3.38 7.52
N SER A 204 1.32 2.53 6.49
CA SER A 204 0.23 1.61 6.17
C SER A 204 -0.03 0.64 7.32
N THR A 205 1.00 -0.06 7.79
CA THR A 205 0.87 -1.02 8.91
C THR A 205 0.35 -0.35 10.19
N THR A 206 0.94 0.79 10.56
CA THR A 206 0.58 1.53 11.77
C THR A 206 -0.83 2.11 11.67
N ARG A 207 -1.23 2.57 10.48
CA ARG A 207 -2.58 3.07 10.23
C ARG A 207 -3.61 1.98 10.46
N VAL A 208 -3.42 0.79 9.89
CA VAL A 208 -4.33 -0.34 10.08
C VAL A 208 -4.43 -0.72 11.56
N ALA A 209 -3.30 -0.81 12.26
CA ALA A 209 -3.26 -1.12 13.68
C ALA A 209 -4.02 -0.08 14.53
N THR A 210 -3.80 1.22 14.25
CA THR A 210 -4.47 2.32 14.98
C THR A 210 -5.97 2.35 14.70
N LEU A 211 -6.38 2.14 13.44
CA LEU A 211 -7.80 2.02 13.09
C LEU A 211 -8.45 0.85 13.82
N TYR A 212 -7.77 -0.30 13.89
CA TYR A 212 -8.28 -1.49 14.57
C TYR A 212 -8.46 -1.27 16.07
N GLN A 213 -7.50 -0.59 16.72
CA GLN A 213 -7.61 -0.21 18.12
C GLN A 213 -8.84 0.67 18.37
N ARG A 214 -9.04 1.71 17.55
CA ARG A 214 -10.21 2.60 17.66
C ARG A 214 -11.52 1.86 17.45
N TYR A 215 -11.56 0.93 16.49
CA TYR A 215 -12.74 0.11 16.25
C TYR A 215 -13.12 -0.76 17.44
N ARG A 216 -12.13 -1.39 18.09
CA ARG A 216 -12.38 -2.17 19.30
C ARG A 216 -12.92 -1.31 20.43
N GLN A 217 -12.33 -0.14 20.66
CA GLN A 217 -12.77 0.81 21.69
C GLN A 217 -14.23 1.26 21.48
N SER A 218 -14.60 1.65 20.27
CA SER A 218 -15.98 2.06 19.96
C SER A 218 -16.98 0.91 20.10
N THR A 219 -16.57 -0.33 19.83
CA THR A 219 -17.45 -1.50 19.99
C THR A 219 -17.70 -1.80 21.47
N SER A 220 -16.67 -1.72 22.33
CA SER A 220 -16.83 -1.93 23.78
C SER A 220 -17.72 -0.87 24.43
N GLU A 221 -17.57 0.39 24.04
CA GLU A 221 -18.41 1.48 24.57
C GLU A 221 -19.90 1.29 24.21
N GLN A 222 -20.19 0.80 23.00
CA GLN A 222 -21.55 0.49 22.59
C GLN A 222 -22.17 -0.65 23.40
N SER A 223 -21.42 -1.73 23.67
CA SER A 223 -21.93 -2.84 24.49
C SER A 223 -22.21 -2.42 25.93
N THR A 224 -21.32 -1.64 26.56
CA THR A 224 -21.51 -1.19 27.95
C THR A 224 -22.73 -0.28 28.09
N ASN A 225 -22.95 0.62 27.14
CA ASN A 225 -24.11 1.51 27.17
C ASN A 225 -25.44 0.76 26.96
N ALA A 226 -25.43 -0.33 26.18
CA ALA A 226 -26.61 -1.16 25.99
C ALA A 226 -26.99 -1.94 27.27
N GLU A 227 -26.01 -2.41 28.04
CA GLU A 227 -26.25 -3.09 29.32
C GLU A 227 -26.79 -2.14 30.40
N LEU A 228 -26.36 -0.87 30.43
CA LEU A 228 -26.85 0.11 31.40
C LEU A 228 -28.29 0.59 31.14
N GLN A 229 -28.87 0.28 29.98
CA GLN A 229 -30.23 0.65 29.60
C GLN A 229 -31.27 -0.46 29.87
N HIS A 230 -30.83 -1.63 30.35
CA HIS A 230 -31.66 -2.78 30.69
C HIS A 230 -31.61 -3.07 32.20
#